data_AF-S2KTL9-F1
#
_entry.id   AF-S2KTL9-F1
#
_cell.length_a   1.000
_cell.length_b   1.000
_cell.length_c   1.000
_cell.angle_alpha   90.00
_cell.angle_beta   90.00
_cell.angle_gamma   90.00
#
_symmetry.space_group_name_H-M   'P 1'
#
loop_
_entity.id
_entity.type
_entity.pdbx_description
1 polymer ?
#
loop_
_entity_poly.entity_id
_entity_poly.type
_entity_poly.pdbx_seq_one_letter_code
_entity_poly.pdbx_strand_id
1 'polypeptide(L)'
;MLLNNFFTENYNPVIWSLAQEMRISIVFPLLFLLFYKLSWKKTILFALSFSLISVFLNMLHIGKAEGFYNGYADTLHFTSMFMVGMLLFKYQEKLIYLYQNMKKFKKGFLIALGIILYLYSILIYGFSRNDTTFLLKDWGVLIGISIFIIMAMSNLKVKAFLNKSVFVYLGEISYSIYLCHFPIMMVLFKLLYAKIPTLFLLILCITTTILCSILSYHLIEKKCINWWHFIIQKQIIGDI
;
A
#
# COMPACT_ATOMS: atom_id res chain seq x y z
N MET A 1 -13.24 -0.31 -16.62
CA MET A 1 -12.39 0.87 -16.89
C MET A 1 -11.14 0.87 -16.02
N LEU A 2 -11.23 0.78 -14.68
CA LEU A 2 -10.05 0.73 -13.77
C LEU A 2 -9.24 -0.59 -13.81
N LEU A 3 -9.81 -1.68 -14.31
CA LEU A 3 -9.12 -2.98 -14.40
C LEU A 3 -8.20 -3.09 -15.62
N ASN A 4 -8.37 -2.23 -16.63
CA ASN A 4 -7.55 -2.26 -17.85
C ASN A 4 -6.27 -1.45 -17.66
N ASN A 5 -5.32 -1.59 -18.60
CA ASN A 5 -4.20 -0.67 -18.74
C ASN A 5 -4.75 0.65 -19.32
N PHE A 6 -4.63 1.76 -18.59
CA PHE A 6 -5.09 3.09 -19.02
C PHE A 6 -4.10 4.17 -18.55
N PHE A 7 -4.16 5.34 -19.19
CA PHE A 7 -3.33 6.50 -18.83
C PHE A 7 -3.73 7.09 -17.46
N THR A 8 -3.01 6.68 -16.42
CA THR A 8 -3.22 7.12 -15.02
C THR A 8 -2.88 8.60 -14.82
N GLU A 9 -1.89 9.11 -15.56
CA GLU A 9 -1.38 10.47 -15.45
C GLU A 9 -2.38 11.56 -15.89
N ASN A 10 -3.31 11.22 -16.79
CA ASN A 10 -4.22 12.20 -17.40
C ASN A 10 -5.38 12.62 -16.48
N TYR A 11 -5.71 11.82 -15.47
CA TYR A 11 -6.88 12.05 -14.62
C TYR A 11 -6.48 12.40 -13.19
N ASN A 12 -5.80 11.47 -12.54
CA ASN A 12 -5.28 11.63 -11.20
C ASN A 12 -4.16 10.59 -11.06
N PRO A 13 -2.89 11.01 -11.03
CA PRO A 13 -1.75 10.11 -11.05
C PRO A 13 -1.85 9.08 -9.94
N VAL A 14 -2.41 9.41 -8.77
CA VAL A 14 -2.52 8.50 -7.62
C VAL A 14 -3.39 7.27 -7.91
N ILE A 15 -4.22 7.28 -8.95
CA ILE A 15 -5.06 6.13 -9.32
C ILE A 15 -4.22 4.91 -9.78
N TRP A 16 -2.94 5.09 -10.13
CA TRP A 16 -2.10 3.97 -10.56
C TRP A 16 -2.03 2.84 -9.53
N SER A 17 -1.89 3.17 -8.25
CA SER A 17 -1.81 2.19 -7.16
C SER A 17 -3.17 1.50 -6.95
N LEU A 18 -4.25 2.28 -7.06
CA LEU A 18 -5.62 1.80 -6.89
C LEU A 18 -5.97 0.72 -7.92
N ALA A 19 -5.58 0.91 -9.18
CA ALA A 19 -5.81 -0.09 -10.21
C ALA A 19 -5.13 -1.43 -9.87
N GLN A 20 -3.89 -1.37 -9.37
CA GLN A 20 -3.14 -2.56 -8.94
C GLN A 20 -3.80 -3.21 -7.72
N GLU A 21 -4.14 -2.43 -6.71
CA GLU A 21 -4.82 -2.90 -5.50
C GLU A 21 -6.15 -3.60 -5.81
N MET A 22 -6.96 -3.04 -6.72
CA MET A 22 -8.22 -3.65 -7.15
C MET A 22 -7.98 -4.98 -7.87
N ARG A 23 -7.06 -5.03 -8.85
CA ARG A 23 -6.71 -6.27 -9.57
C ARG A 23 -6.26 -7.37 -8.61
N ILE A 24 -5.36 -7.02 -7.69
CA ILE A 24 -4.82 -7.99 -6.73
C ILE A 24 -5.90 -8.42 -5.75
N SER A 25 -6.74 -7.52 -5.24
CA SER A 25 -7.80 -7.85 -4.28
C SER A 25 -8.82 -8.85 -4.82
N ILE A 26 -9.08 -8.85 -6.13
CA ILE A 26 -9.95 -9.86 -6.78
C ILE A 26 -9.29 -11.24 -6.76
N VAL A 27 -7.98 -11.30 -7.02
CA VAL A 27 -7.22 -12.56 -7.12
C VAL A 27 -6.72 -13.05 -5.75
N PHE A 28 -6.64 -12.14 -4.76
CA PHE A 28 -6.04 -12.37 -3.45
C PHE A 28 -6.72 -13.49 -2.65
N PRO A 29 -8.06 -13.65 -2.61
CA PRO A 29 -8.68 -14.78 -1.92
C PRO A 29 -8.20 -16.13 -2.44
N LEU A 30 -8.03 -16.27 -3.76
CA LEU A 30 -7.53 -17.50 -4.37
C LEU A 30 -6.04 -17.72 -4.04
N LEU A 31 -5.22 -16.65 -4.15
CA LEU A 31 -3.81 -16.71 -3.75
C LEU A 31 -3.67 -17.09 -2.29
N PHE A 32 -4.49 -16.51 -1.41
CA PHE A 32 -4.50 -16.82 0.01
C PHE A 32 -4.79 -18.31 0.21
N LEU A 33 -5.85 -18.85 -0.38
CA LEU A 33 -6.16 -20.28 -0.24
C LEU A 33 -5.04 -21.20 -0.74
N LEU A 34 -4.41 -20.87 -1.86
CA LEU A 34 -3.35 -21.68 -2.48
C LEU A 34 -2.04 -21.63 -1.68
N PHE A 35 -1.62 -20.44 -1.24
CA PHE A 35 -0.32 -20.23 -0.61
C PHE A 35 -0.37 -20.32 0.93
N TYR A 36 -1.55 -20.17 1.56
CA TYR A 36 -1.66 -20.21 3.02
C TYR A 36 -1.23 -21.55 3.61
N LYS A 37 -1.39 -22.67 2.89
CA LYS A 37 -0.91 -23.99 3.35
C LYS A 37 0.58 -24.24 3.09
N LEU A 38 1.22 -23.45 2.23
CA LEU A 38 2.63 -23.62 1.89
C LEU A 38 3.56 -23.13 3.00
N SER A 39 4.79 -23.64 3.00
CA SER A 39 5.84 -23.14 3.89
C SER A 39 6.28 -21.74 3.50
N TRP A 40 6.79 -20.97 4.46
CA TRP A 40 7.29 -19.61 4.22
C TRP A 40 8.36 -19.58 3.11
N LYS A 41 9.26 -20.58 3.06
CA LYS A 41 10.30 -20.70 2.03
C LYS A 41 9.71 -20.82 0.63
N LYS A 42 8.71 -21.69 0.43
CA LYS A 42 8.04 -21.86 -0.86
C LYS A 42 7.31 -20.58 -1.26
N THR A 43 6.61 -19.95 -0.32
CA THR A 43 5.85 -18.73 -0.59
C THR A 43 6.77 -17.57 -1.00
N ILE A 44 7.91 -17.39 -0.31
CA ILE A 44 8.93 -16.40 -0.71
C ILE A 44 9.52 -16.73 -2.07
N LEU A 45 9.81 -18.02 -2.35
CA LEU A 45 10.31 -18.43 -3.65
C LEU A 45 9.33 -18.04 -4.76
N PHE A 46 8.03 -18.32 -4.61
CA PHE A 46 7.02 -17.91 -5.58
C PHE A 46 6.89 -16.38 -5.69
N ALA A 47 6.93 -15.66 -4.58
CA ALA A 47 6.87 -14.19 -4.59
C ALA A 47 8.07 -13.59 -5.36
N LEU A 48 9.28 -14.12 -5.14
CA LEU A 48 10.47 -13.73 -5.89
C LEU A 48 10.37 -14.13 -7.36
N SER A 49 9.89 -15.34 -7.68
CA SER A 49 9.65 -15.77 -9.05
C SER A 49 8.66 -14.86 -9.77
N PHE A 50 7.59 -14.43 -9.10
CA PHE A 50 6.64 -13.47 -9.66
C PHE A 50 7.34 -12.13 -9.97
N SER A 51 8.07 -11.58 -9.01
CA SER A 51 8.84 -10.37 -9.24
C SER A 51 9.84 -10.51 -10.39
N LEU A 52 10.54 -11.64 -10.53
CA LEU A 52 11.49 -11.88 -11.62
C LEU A 52 10.82 -12.05 -12.98
N ILE A 53 9.69 -12.76 -13.04
CA ILE A 53 8.88 -12.89 -14.25
C ILE A 53 8.36 -11.51 -14.68
N SER A 54 7.94 -10.68 -13.73
CA SER A 54 7.56 -9.29 -13.99
C SER A 54 8.71 -8.48 -14.62
N VAL A 55 9.94 -8.58 -14.08
CA VAL A 55 11.14 -7.94 -14.67
C VAL A 55 11.30 -8.40 -16.12
N PHE A 56 11.24 -9.71 -16.33
CA PHE A 56 11.48 -10.32 -17.64
C PHE A 56 10.44 -9.87 -18.67
N LEU A 57 9.16 -9.86 -18.30
CA LEU A 57 8.08 -9.38 -19.17
C LEU A 57 8.24 -7.89 -19.51
N ASN A 58 8.63 -7.06 -18.54
CA ASN A 58 8.89 -5.64 -18.76
C ASN A 58 10.08 -5.39 -19.69
N MET A 59 11.16 -6.17 -19.57
CA MET A 59 12.31 -6.12 -20.49
C MET A 59 11.93 -6.50 -21.93
N LEU A 60 11.03 -7.46 -22.10
CA LEU A 60 10.50 -7.87 -23.41
C LEU A 60 9.41 -6.93 -23.95
N HIS A 61 9.04 -5.89 -23.19
CA HIS A 61 7.94 -4.98 -23.49
C HIS A 61 6.57 -5.67 -23.65
N ILE A 62 6.41 -6.88 -23.09
CA ILE A 62 5.15 -7.64 -23.11
C ILE A 62 4.31 -7.21 -21.90
N GLY A 63 3.15 -6.61 -22.14
CA GLY A 63 2.27 -6.14 -21.06
C GLY A 63 2.80 -4.90 -20.32
N LYS A 64 3.64 -4.10 -21.01
CA LYS A 64 4.20 -2.84 -20.52
C LYS A 64 3.07 -1.85 -20.18
N ALA A 65 3.29 -1.06 -19.13
CA ALA A 65 2.35 -0.04 -18.72
C ALA A 65 2.17 1.06 -19.79
N GLU A 66 0.93 1.45 -20.07
CA GLU A 66 0.64 2.62 -20.92
C GLU A 66 0.76 3.94 -20.14
N GLY A 67 0.59 3.89 -18.82
CA GLY A 67 0.87 4.98 -17.87
C GLY A 67 1.81 4.54 -16.76
N PHE A 68 2.03 5.37 -15.73
CA PHE A 68 2.93 5.07 -14.62
C PHE A 68 2.52 3.78 -13.87
N TYR A 69 3.33 2.72 -13.95
CA TYR A 69 3.15 1.41 -13.28
C TYR A 69 1.74 0.78 -13.36
N ASN A 70 1.02 0.96 -14.47
CA ASN A 70 -0.31 0.38 -14.68
C ASN A 70 -0.30 -0.94 -15.49
N GLY A 71 0.89 -1.46 -15.84
CA GLY A 71 1.04 -2.66 -16.63
C GLY A 71 0.56 -3.91 -15.90
N TYR A 72 0.22 -4.94 -16.66
CA TYR A 72 -0.11 -6.25 -16.08
C TYR A 72 1.14 -6.95 -15.54
N ALA A 73 2.30 -6.70 -16.15
CA ALA A 73 3.58 -7.15 -15.61
C ALA A 73 3.83 -6.56 -14.22
N ASP A 74 3.49 -5.29 -14.01
CA ASP A 74 3.64 -4.62 -12.70
C ASP A 74 2.68 -5.20 -11.66
N THR A 75 1.44 -5.54 -12.04
CA THR A 75 0.47 -6.24 -11.17
C THR A 75 1.09 -7.51 -10.58
N LEU A 76 1.85 -8.24 -11.39
CA LEU A 76 2.48 -9.49 -10.98
C LEU A 76 3.62 -9.25 -9.97
N HIS A 77 4.38 -8.16 -10.11
CA HIS A 77 5.33 -7.74 -9.08
C HIS A 77 4.61 -7.31 -7.79
N PHE A 78 3.60 -6.46 -7.84
CA PHE A 78 2.88 -6.02 -6.64
C PHE A 78 2.18 -7.17 -5.93
N THR A 79 1.73 -8.18 -6.66
CA THR A 79 1.20 -9.43 -6.07
C THR A 79 2.23 -10.09 -5.14
N SER A 80 3.53 -10.03 -5.46
CA SER A 80 4.58 -10.55 -4.59
C SER A 80 4.63 -9.85 -3.23
N MET A 81 4.34 -8.55 -3.18
CA MET A 81 4.29 -7.79 -1.92
C MET A 81 3.10 -8.22 -1.06
N PHE A 82 1.93 -8.45 -1.68
CA PHE A 82 0.77 -8.99 -0.99
C PHE A 82 1.03 -10.39 -0.42
N MET A 83 1.81 -11.23 -1.13
CA MET A 83 2.24 -12.53 -0.60
C MET A 83 3.16 -12.40 0.62
N VAL A 84 4.05 -11.41 0.65
CA VAL A 84 4.85 -11.11 1.85
C VAL A 84 3.97 -10.61 2.99
N GLY A 85 2.99 -9.74 2.71
CA GLY A 85 1.98 -9.32 3.69
C GLY A 85 1.20 -10.50 4.28
N MET A 86 0.79 -11.45 3.44
CA MET A 86 0.14 -12.69 3.88
C MET A 86 1.07 -13.52 4.79
N LEU A 87 2.37 -13.61 4.49
CA LEU A 87 3.33 -14.30 5.36
C LEU A 87 3.51 -13.59 6.70
N LEU A 88 3.56 -12.25 6.71
CA LEU A 88 3.63 -11.47 7.94
C LEU A 88 2.41 -11.77 8.81
N PHE A 89 1.20 -11.75 8.23
CA PHE A 89 -0.02 -12.10 8.93
C PHE A 89 0.02 -13.54 9.48
N LYS A 90 0.37 -14.51 8.63
CA LYS A 90 0.42 -15.94 9.01
C LYS A 90 1.39 -16.22 10.16
N TYR A 91 2.52 -15.51 10.23
CA TYR A 91 3.57 -15.75 11.22
C TYR A 91 3.68 -14.63 12.28
N GLN A 92 2.71 -13.73 12.37
CA GLN A 92 2.77 -12.53 13.21
C GLN A 92 3.12 -12.83 14.67
N GLU A 93 2.43 -13.80 15.30
CA GLU A 93 2.65 -14.17 16.70
C GLU A 93 4.07 -14.67 16.96
N LYS A 94 4.57 -15.52 16.05
CA LYS A 94 5.93 -16.05 16.13
C LYS A 94 6.98 -14.95 15.95
N LEU A 95 6.76 -14.03 15.00
CA LEU A 95 7.65 -12.90 14.73
C LEU A 95 7.69 -11.92 15.91
N ILE A 96 6.55 -11.64 16.52
CA ILE A 96 6.44 -10.82 17.73
C ILE A 96 7.19 -11.48 18.89
N TYR A 97 6.96 -12.76 19.15
CA TYR A 97 7.66 -13.51 20.20
C TYR A 97 9.18 -13.49 20.00
N LEU A 98 9.65 -13.73 18.76
CA LEU A 98 11.08 -13.65 18.43
C LEU A 98 11.63 -12.25 18.69
N TYR A 99 10.95 -11.20 18.23
CA TYR A 99 11.40 -9.83 18.45
C TYR A 99 11.44 -9.47 19.94
N GLN A 100 10.42 -9.83 20.72
CA GLN A 100 10.36 -9.53 22.15
C GLN A 100 11.51 -10.16 22.92
N ASN A 101 11.88 -11.41 22.59
CA ASN A 101 12.96 -12.15 23.24
C ASN A 101 14.38 -11.77 22.76
N MET A 102 14.51 -10.88 21.77
CA MET A 102 15.81 -10.40 21.33
C MET A 102 16.46 -9.45 22.35
N LYS A 103 17.78 -9.58 22.49
CA LYS A 103 18.62 -8.62 23.23
C LYS A 103 18.48 -7.21 22.63
N LYS A 104 18.60 -6.17 23.47
CA LYS A 104 18.49 -4.75 23.07
C LYS A 104 19.38 -4.39 21.87
N PHE A 105 20.60 -4.92 21.81
CA PHE A 105 21.52 -4.71 20.69
C PHE A 105 20.95 -5.19 19.34
N LYS A 106 20.40 -6.42 19.30
CA LYS A 106 19.79 -6.98 18.08
C LYS A 106 18.55 -6.18 17.66
N LYS A 107 17.77 -5.68 18.61
CA LYS A 107 16.63 -4.78 18.34
C LYS A 107 17.10 -3.47 17.70
N GLY A 108 18.12 -2.83 18.26
CA GLY A 108 18.70 -1.61 17.69
C GLY A 108 19.24 -1.83 16.27
N PHE A 109 19.92 -2.95 16.05
CA PHE A 109 20.39 -3.33 14.72
C PHE A 109 19.24 -3.52 13.72
N LEU A 110 18.17 -4.22 14.10
CA LEU A 110 17.00 -4.39 13.22
C LEU A 110 16.34 -3.06 12.87
N ILE A 111 16.24 -2.14 13.83
CA ILE A 111 15.69 -0.79 13.58
C ILE A 111 16.56 -0.02 12.60
N ALA A 112 17.88 -0.01 12.82
CA ALA A 112 18.82 0.65 11.92
C ALA A 112 18.75 0.04 10.51
N LEU A 113 18.70 -1.30 10.42
CA LEU A 113 18.54 -2.01 9.16
C LEU A 113 17.23 -1.64 8.46
N GLY A 114 16.11 -1.57 9.18
CA GLY A 114 14.82 -1.15 8.63
C GLY A 114 14.85 0.27 8.07
N ILE A 115 15.48 1.21 8.79
CA ILE A 115 15.67 2.60 8.35
C ILE A 115 16.55 2.64 7.09
N ILE A 116 17.68 1.93 7.09
CA ILE A 116 18.59 1.88 5.95
C ILE A 116 17.87 1.31 4.73
N LEU A 117 17.15 0.21 4.85
CA LEU A 117 16.42 -0.42 3.74
C LEU A 117 15.28 0.46 3.21
N TYR A 118 14.61 1.21 4.08
CA TYR A 118 13.59 2.18 3.67
C TYR A 118 14.19 3.37 2.92
N LEU A 119 15.28 3.96 3.46
CA LEU A 119 15.95 5.11 2.87
C LEU A 119 16.81 4.77 1.65
N TYR A 120 17.27 3.52 1.53
CA TYR A 120 17.99 2.99 0.38
C TYR A 120 17.24 3.27 -0.92
N SER A 121 15.91 3.22 -0.85
CA SER A 121 15.02 3.49 -1.96
C SER A 121 15.12 4.91 -2.54
N ILE A 122 15.44 5.88 -1.68
CA ILE A 122 15.66 7.29 -2.04
C ILE A 122 17.05 7.45 -2.68
N LEU A 123 18.05 6.75 -2.15
CA LEU A 123 19.41 6.78 -2.67
C LEU A 123 19.48 6.22 -4.09
N ILE A 124 18.84 5.08 -4.37
CA ILE A 124 18.81 4.50 -5.72
C ILE A 124 18.18 5.45 -6.74
N TYR A 125 17.13 6.16 -6.35
CA TYR A 125 16.45 7.12 -7.23
C TYR A 125 17.39 8.24 -7.69
N GLY A 126 18.38 8.61 -6.86
CA GLY A 126 19.43 9.57 -7.22
C GLY A 126 20.50 9.03 -8.19
N PHE A 127 20.71 7.71 -8.24
CA PHE A 127 21.78 7.08 -9.03
C PHE A 127 21.33 6.52 -10.39
N SER A 128 20.10 6.02 -10.51
CA SER A 128 19.62 5.44 -11.77
C SER A 128 18.10 5.53 -11.90
N ARG A 129 17.65 6.19 -12.96
CA ARG A 129 16.24 6.33 -13.36
C ARG A 129 15.81 5.25 -14.36
N ASN A 130 16.40 4.06 -14.27
CA ASN A 130 16.02 2.94 -15.15
C ASN A 130 14.77 2.25 -14.58
N ASP A 131 13.78 1.98 -15.44
CA ASP A 131 12.52 1.30 -15.05
C ASP A 131 12.75 -0.06 -14.38
N THR A 132 13.89 -0.71 -14.65
CA THR A 132 14.27 -2.02 -14.10
C THR A 132 14.83 -1.96 -12.68
N THR A 133 15.30 -0.80 -12.20
CA THR A 133 15.85 -0.65 -10.83
C THR A 133 14.77 -0.48 -9.78
N PHE A 134 13.53 -0.18 -10.21
CA PHE A 134 12.35 -0.05 -9.36
C PHE A 134 12.06 -1.33 -8.55
N LEU A 135 12.32 -2.51 -9.12
CA LEU A 135 12.00 -3.79 -8.51
C LEU A 135 12.92 -4.10 -7.32
N LEU A 136 14.22 -3.83 -7.45
CA LEU A 136 15.20 -3.99 -6.36
C LEU A 136 14.97 -2.98 -5.23
N LYS A 137 14.56 -1.76 -5.58
CA LYS A 137 14.16 -0.73 -4.64
C LYS A 137 13.01 -1.20 -3.75
N ASP A 138 11.97 -1.74 -4.37
CA ASP A 138 10.74 -2.08 -3.69
C ASP A 138 10.90 -3.25 -2.72
N TRP A 139 11.71 -4.26 -3.04
CA TRP A 139 12.03 -5.35 -2.10
C TRP A 139 12.77 -4.84 -0.85
N GLY A 140 13.68 -3.87 -1.00
CA GLY A 140 14.33 -3.23 0.14
C GLY A 140 13.32 -2.53 1.04
N VAL A 141 12.46 -1.69 0.46
CA VAL A 141 11.38 -1.00 1.18
C VAL A 141 10.44 -1.99 1.86
N LEU A 142 10.03 -3.05 1.16
CA LEU A 142 9.14 -4.09 1.68
C LEU A 142 9.72 -4.76 2.93
N ILE A 143 11.02 -5.10 2.92
CA ILE A 143 11.69 -5.67 4.09
C ILE A 143 11.77 -4.64 5.23
N GLY A 144 12.11 -3.39 4.92
CA GLY A 144 12.18 -2.31 5.91
C GLY A 144 10.83 -2.07 6.60
N ILE A 145 9.75 -1.96 5.82
CA ILE A 145 8.37 -1.81 6.33
C ILE A 145 7.95 -3.04 7.12
N SER A 146 8.27 -4.26 6.67
CA SER A 146 7.99 -5.49 7.40
C SER A 146 8.59 -5.47 8.82
N ILE A 147 9.83 -4.99 8.95
CA ILE A 147 10.50 -4.83 10.25
C ILE A 147 9.76 -3.80 11.11
N PHE A 148 9.37 -2.66 10.55
CA PHE A 148 8.63 -1.63 11.28
C PHE A 148 7.26 -2.10 11.76
N ILE A 149 6.54 -2.87 10.94
CA ILE A 149 5.25 -3.48 11.32
C ILE A 149 5.46 -4.42 12.51
N ILE A 150 6.42 -5.35 12.43
CA ILE A 150 6.71 -6.29 13.53
C ILE A 150 7.09 -5.53 14.81
N MET A 151 7.91 -4.49 14.70
CA MET A 151 8.30 -3.65 15.82
C MET A 151 7.10 -2.93 16.46
N ALA A 152 6.25 -2.32 15.64
CA ALA A 152 5.06 -1.61 16.10
C ALA A 152 4.09 -2.55 16.82
N MET A 153 3.90 -3.77 16.28
CA MET A 153 3.05 -4.80 16.90
C MET A 153 3.65 -5.38 18.18
N SER A 154 4.98 -5.45 18.30
CA SER A 154 5.66 -6.05 19.45
C SER A 154 5.67 -5.16 20.69
N ASN A 155 5.48 -3.85 20.55
CA ASN A 155 5.52 -2.89 21.64
C ASN A 155 4.10 -2.46 22.06
N LEU A 156 3.70 -2.84 23.28
CA LEU A 156 2.37 -2.55 23.81
C LEU A 156 2.04 -1.04 23.84
N LYS A 157 3.02 -0.17 24.15
CA LYS A 157 2.79 1.28 24.19
C LYS A 157 2.53 1.85 22.80
N VAL A 158 3.32 1.42 21.81
CA VAL A 158 3.17 1.85 20.41
C VAL A 158 1.84 1.34 19.86
N LYS A 159 1.52 0.06 20.09
CA LYS A 159 0.24 -0.54 19.70
C LYS A 159 -0.95 0.20 20.33
N ALA A 160 -0.90 0.50 21.63
CA ALA A 160 -1.95 1.25 22.31
C ALA A 160 -2.09 2.69 21.78
N PHE A 161 -0.98 3.34 21.45
CA PHE A 161 -0.98 4.68 20.85
C PHE A 161 -1.61 4.69 19.46
N LEU A 162 -1.23 3.74 18.60
CA LEU A 162 -1.78 3.61 17.23
C LEU A 162 -3.26 3.19 17.23
N ASN A 163 -3.71 2.50 18.26
CA ASN A 163 -5.11 2.10 18.44
C ASN A 163 -6.01 3.19 19.07
N LYS A 164 -5.51 4.40 19.30
CA LYS A 164 -6.37 5.52 19.73
C LYS A 164 -7.36 5.87 18.61
N SER A 165 -8.58 6.26 19.00
CA SER A 165 -9.68 6.56 18.08
C SER A 165 -9.31 7.51 16.95
N VAL A 166 -8.50 8.53 17.23
CA VAL A 166 -8.06 9.51 16.22
C VAL A 166 -7.22 8.86 15.11
N PHE A 167 -6.25 8.00 15.46
CA PHE A 167 -5.41 7.33 14.47
C PHE A 167 -6.17 6.27 13.69
N VAL A 168 -7.07 5.55 14.35
CA VAL A 168 -7.97 4.60 13.70
C VAL A 168 -8.88 5.32 12.71
N TYR A 169 -9.51 6.43 13.12
CA TYR A 169 -10.37 7.23 12.26
C TYR A 169 -9.62 7.84 11.07
N LEU A 170 -8.39 8.33 11.28
CA LEU A 170 -7.53 8.79 10.19
C LEU A 170 -7.22 7.65 9.21
N GLY A 171 -7.05 6.42 9.70
CA GLY A 171 -6.92 5.22 8.88
C GLY A 171 -8.20 4.91 8.08
N GLU A 172 -9.38 5.01 8.71
CA GLU A 172 -10.67 4.79 8.05
C GLU A 172 -10.91 5.77 6.90
N ILE A 173 -10.57 7.05 7.05
CA ILE A 173 -10.75 8.05 5.99
C ILE A 173 -9.56 8.12 5.02
N SER A 174 -8.50 7.32 5.23
CA SER A 174 -7.25 7.41 4.48
C SER A 174 -7.43 7.20 2.98
N TYR A 175 -8.34 6.31 2.59
CA TYR A 175 -8.71 6.06 1.21
C TYR A 175 -9.31 7.32 0.54
N SER A 176 -10.27 7.94 1.22
CA SER A 176 -10.87 9.20 0.78
C SER A 176 -9.85 10.36 0.75
N ILE A 177 -8.87 10.40 1.66
CA ILE A 177 -7.74 11.35 1.60
C ILE A 177 -6.87 11.09 0.37
N TYR A 178 -6.54 9.83 0.13
CA TYR A 178 -5.71 9.42 -1.00
C TYR A 178 -6.32 9.84 -2.34
N LEU A 179 -7.64 9.70 -2.51
CA LEU A 179 -8.31 10.11 -3.73
C LEU A 179 -8.39 11.63 -3.89
N CYS A 180 -8.71 12.36 -2.81
CA CYS A 180 -9.04 13.79 -2.89
C CYS A 180 -7.82 14.71 -2.89
N HIS A 181 -6.70 14.32 -2.25
CA HIS A 181 -5.59 15.25 -2.00
C HIS A 181 -5.00 15.84 -3.29
N PHE A 182 -4.76 15.02 -4.31
CA PHE A 182 -4.09 15.47 -5.52
C PHE A 182 -4.96 16.41 -6.38
N PRO A 183 -6.24 16.08 -6.70
CA PRO A 183 -7.11 17.01 -7.42
C PRO A 183 -7.28 18.36 -6.69
N ILE A 184 -7.48 18.31 -5.36
CA ILE A 184 -7.64 19.54 -4.54
C ILE A 184 -6.36 20.37 -4.59
N MET A 185 -5.20 19.74 -4.42
CA MET A 185 -3.91 20.40 -4.51
C MET A 185 -3.73 21.05 -5.89
N MET A 186 -4.00 20.33 -7.00
CA MET A 186 -3.88 20.90 -8.35
C MET A 186 -4.76 22.14 -8.53
N VAL A 187 -6.03 22.07 -8.13
CA VAL A 187 -6.97 23.18 -8.28
C VAL A 187 -6.53 24.38 -7.45
N LEU A 188 -6.20 24.19 -6.18
CA LEU A 188 -5.81 25.28 -5.29
C LEU A 188 -4.48 25.91 -5.70
N PHE A 189 -3.48 25.12 -6.09
CA PHE A 189 -2.21 25.67 -6.59
C PHE A 189 -2.43 26.45 -7.89
N LYS A 190 -3.23 25.94 -8.83
CA LYS A 190 -3.52 26.65 -10.08
C LYS A 190 -4.22 28.00 -9.84
N LEU A 191 -5.11 28.09 -8.85
CA LEU A 191 -5.91 29.29 -8.60
C LEU A 191 -5.22 30.33 -7.70
N LEU A 192 -4.43 29.88 -6.73
CA LEU A 192 -4.01 30.70 -5.59
C LEU A 192 -2.49 30.79 -5.40
N TYR A 193 -1.67 29.99 -6.09
CA TYR A 193 -0.21 29.98 -5.89
C TYR A 193 0.46 31.36 -6.01
N ALA A 194 0.00 32.20 -6.94
CA ALA A 194 0.53 33.55 -7.13
C ALA A 194 -0.14 34.62 -6.23
N LYS A 195 -1.18 34.26 -5.46
CA LYS A 195 -2.04 35.22 -4.73
C LYS A 195 -1.84 35.20 -3.22
N ILE A 196 -1.38 34.10 -2.65
CA ILE A 196 -1.22 33.91 -1.21
C ILE A 196 0.15 33.29 -0.88
N PRO A 197 0.67 33.50 0.35
CA PRO A 197 1.89 32.84 0.80
C PRO A 197 1.77 31.32 0.72
N THR A 198 2.87 30.66 0.36
CA THR A 198 2.94 29.20 0.15
C THR A 198 2.53 28.39 1.39
N LEU A 199 2.90 28.85 2.59
CA LEU A 199 2.50 28.20 3.85
C LEU A 199 0.98 28.24 4.06
N PHE A 200 0.35 29.37 3.74
CA PHE A 200 -1.10 29.51 3.86
C PHE A 200 -1.83 28.62 2.84
N LEU A 201 -1.31 28.56 1.61
CA LEU A 201 -1.81 27.64 0.59
C LEU A 201 -1.69 26.17 1.03
N LEU A 202 -0.58 25.78 1.65
CA LEU A 202 -0.39 24.41 2.14
C LEU A 202 -1.42 24.06 3.22
N ILE A 203 -1.63 24.94 4.19
CA ILE A 203 -2.63 24.76 5.25
C ILE A 203 -4.05 24.67 4.63
N LEU A 204 -4.35 25.52 3.65
CA LEU A 204 -5.62 25.49 2.93
C LEU A 204 -5.82 24.16 2.16
N CYS A 205 -4.77 23.65 1.51
CA CYS A 205 -4.82 22.36 0.82
C CYS A 205 -5.08 21.21 1.79
N ILE A 206 -4.36 21.15 2.90
CA ILE A 206 -4.52 20.09 3.91
C ILE A 206 -5.93 20.13 4.50
N THR A 207 -6.40 21.32 4.92
CA THR A 207 -7.73 21.49 5.51
C THR A 207 -8.84 21.14 4.53
N THR A 208 -8.78 21.66 3.29
CA THR A 208 -9.77 21.35 2.25
C THR A 208 -9.78 19.87 1.91
N THR A 209 -8.60 19.23 1.84
CA THR A 209 -8.49 17.78 1.61
C THR A 209 -9.18 17.00 2.71
N ILE A 210 -8.85 17.26 3.98
CA ILE A 210 -9.44 16.55 5.11
C ILE A 210 -10.97 16.75 5.14
N LEU A 211 -11.45 17.97 4.92
CA LEU A 211 -12.89 18.26 4.90
C LEU A 211 -13.62 17.50 3.78
N CYS A 212 -13.10 17.57 2.54
CA CYS A 212 -13.67 16.83 1.41
C CYS A 212 -13.63 15.31 1.64
N SER A 213 -12.55 14.80 2.21
CA SER A 213 -12.39 13.37 2.48
C SER A 213 -13.33 12.87 3.57
N ILE A 214 -13.58 13.66 4.63
CA ILE A 214 -14.58 13.34 5.66
C ILE A 214 -15.98 13.27 5.03
N LEU A 215 -16.34 14.25 4.18
CA LEU A 215 -17.62 14.25 3.48
C LEU A 215 -17.77 13.04 2.56
N SER A 216 -16.74 12.75 1.74
CA SER A 216 -16.71 11.58 0.86
C SER A 216 -16.87 10.27 1.64
N TYR A 217 -16.13 10.12 2.74
CA TYR A 217 -16.17 8.93 3.57
C TYR A 217 -17.57 8.66 4.14
N HIS A 218 -18.22 9.65 4.76
CA HIS A 218 -19.53 9.45 5.39
C HIS A 218 -20.68 9.37 4.39
N LEU A 219 -20.60 10.09 3.27
CA LEU A 219 -21.70 10.14 2.30
C LEU A 219 -21.67 8.97 1.31
N ILE A 220 -20.48 8.49 0.94
CA ILE A 220 -20.29 7.49 -0.12
C ILE A 220 -19.74 6.21 0.48
N GLU A 221 -18.51 6.26 1.00
CA GLU A 221 -17.74 5.08 1.37
C GLU A 221 -18.44 4.23 2.44
N LYS A 222 -18.81 4.85 3.56
CA LYS A 222 -19.48 4.18 4.68
C LYS A 222 -20.86 3.64 4.29
N LYS A 223 -21.59 4.33 3.41
CA LYS A 223 -22.90 3.85 2.93
C LYS A 223 -22.75 2.64 2.02
N CYS A 224 -21.79 2.65 1.11
CA CYS A 224 -21.50 1.52 0.23
C CYS A 224 -21.08 0.27 1.03
N ILE A 225 -20.21 0.43 2.04
CA ILE A 225 -19.78 -0.67 2.92
C ILE A 225 -20.98 -1.27 3.66
N ASN A 226 -21.81 -0.42 4.28
CA ASN A 226 -22.99 -0.88 5.01
C ASN A 226 -24.01 -1.57 4.10
N TRP A 227 -24.21 -1.05 2.89
CA TRP A 227 -25.11 -1.65 1.91
C TRP A 227 -24.65 -3.03 1.46
N TRP A 228 -23.34 -3.21 1.23
CA TRP A 228 -22.76 -4.50 0.90
C TRP A 228 -22.91 -5.53 2.04
N HIS A 229 -22.64 -5.13 3.28
CA HIS A 229 -22.85 -5.99 4.46
C HIS A 229 -24.30 -6.45 4.60
N PHE A 230 -25.25 -5.55 4.35
CA PHE A 230 -26.67 -5.88 4.36
C PHE A 230 -27.04 -6.95 3.32
N ILE A 231 -26.51 -6.85 2.10
CA ILE A 231 -26.76 -7.83 1.03
C ILE A 231 -26.22 -9.22 1.42
N ILE A 232 -24.98 -9.30 1.91
CA ILE A 232 -24.37 -10.58 2.31
C ILE A 232 -25.16 -11.22 3.46
N GLN A 233 -25.52 -10.45 4.48
CA GLN A 233 -26.30 -10.98 5.60
C GLN A 233 -27.66 -11.52 5.14
N LYS A 234 -28.35 -10.80 4.25
CA LYS A 234 -29.62 -11.24 3.70
C LYS A 234 -29.51 -12.54 2.89
N GLN A 235 -28.42 -12.72 2.14
CA GLN A 235 -28.20 -13.91 1.33
C GLN A 235 -27.87 -15.14 2.19
N ILE A 236 -27.06 -14.98 3.24
CA ILE A 236 -26.76 -16.06 4.19
C ILE A 236 -27.99 -16.50 4.98
N ILE A 237 -28.89 -15.56 5.32
CA ILE A 237 -30.12 -15.86 6.07
C ILE A 237 -31.23 -16.40 5.16
N GLY A 238 -31.23 -16.07 3.86
CA GLY A 238 -32.20 -16.58 2.89
C GLY A 238 -31.94 -18.02 2.40
N ASP A 239 -30.74 -18.55 2.66
CA ASP A 239 -30.33 -19.93 2.32
C ASP A 239 -30.48 -20.91 3.52
N ILE A 240 -31.14 -20.49 4.62
CA ILE A 240 -31.52 -21.31 5.79
C ILE A 240 -33.04 -21.46 5.83
#